data_AF-A0A315XKJ4-F1
#
_entry.id   AF-A0A315XKJ4-F1
#
_cell.length_a   1.000
_cell.length_b   1.000
_cell.length_c   1.000
_cell.angle_alpha   90.00
_cell.angle_beta   90.00
_cell.angle_gamma   90.00
#
_symmetry.space_group_name_H-M   'P 1'
#
loop_
_entity.id
_entity.type
_entity.pdbx_description
1 polymer ?
#
loop_
_entity_poly.entity_id
_entity_poly.type
_entity_poly.pdbx_seq_one_letter_code
_entity_poly.pdbx_strand_id
1 'polypeptide(L)'
;MSHILKIMIESEIVPEKATLRRNSPVPLSNFYYSSLNPQFIGEKTLILLHPDFTKDVAARLIDEVPEVECVLKGSPQSIVGQADRDSQINHFEILEGDDTQMNVMRTLLHEKLVIVKSQSKHHIEVATTTEEKLVRLHNYLVNNKIKKGTAIDGMCGLGALGIYLLKYGFEKVLFNDINPEMINALENNLKINDITEGYEIFNQPFEEFESGNVDLCVIDAFPGMDIEEIKQKAEKMADNVVII
;
A
#
# COMPACT_ATOMS: atom_id res chain seq x y z
N MET A 1 14.46 -17.03 -9.24
CA MET A 1 13.26 -17.91 -9.17
C MET A 1 13.57 -19.41 -9.24
N SER A 2 14.29 -19.93 -10.24
CA SER A 2 14.61 -21.38 -10.29
C SER A 2 15.41 -21.90 -9.09
N HIS A 3 16.37 -21.10 -8.60
CA HIS A 3 17.13 -21.46 -7.39
C HIS A 3 16.23 -21.50 -6.14
N ILE A 4 15.35 -20.51 -5.98
CA ILE A 4 14.36 -20.46 -4.91
C ILE A 4 13.47 -21.71 -4.92
N LEU A 5 12.93 -22.10 -6.08
CA LEU A 5 12.11 -23.31 -6.19
C LEU A 5 12.90 -24.58 -5.81
N LYS A 6 14.18 -24.66 -6.20
CA LYS A 6 15.06 -25.78 -5.81
C LYS A 6 15.18 -25.87 -4.29
N ILE A 7 15.45 -24.76 -3.60
CA ILE A 7 15.55 -24.71 -2.13
C ILE A 7 14.24 -25.16 -1.48
N MET A 8 13.10 -24.72 -2.03
CA MET A 8 11.78 -25.13 -1.52
C MET A 8 11.50 -26.63 -1.71
N ILE A 9 11.94 -27.23 -2.82
CA ILE A 9 11.83 -28.68 -3.07
C ILE A 9 12.72 -29.45 -2.09
N GLU A 10 13.99 -29.05 -1.96
CA GLU A 10 14.96 -29.70 -1.06
C GLU A 10 14.57 -29.60 0.42
N SER A 11 13.81 -28.56 0.78
CA SER A 11 13.31 -28.33 2.14
C SER A 11 11.88 -28.85 2.34
N GLU A 12 11.35 -29.62 1.37
CA GLU A 12 10.01 -30.22 1.41
C GLU A 12 8.84 -29.24 1.60
N ILE A 13 9.06 -27.95 1.32
CA ILE A 13 8.02 -26.91 1.32
C ILE A 13 7.04 -27.13 0.16
N VAL A 14 7.55 -27.64 -0.96
CA VAL A 14 6.74 -28.01 -2.14
C VAL A 14 7.17 -29.38 -2.68
N PRO A 15 6.29 -30.10 -3.41
CA PRO A 15 6.61 -31.43 -3.93
C PRO A 15 7.75 -31.42 -4.96
N GLU A 16 8.43 -32.56 -5.14
CA GLU A 16 9.51 -32.73 -6.14
C GLU A 16 9.09 -32.38 -7.57
N LYS A 17 7.82 -32.61 -7.92
CA LYS A 17 7.25 -32.28 -9.24
C LYS A 17 6.74 -30.84 -9.35
N ALA A 18 7.08 -29.98 -8.39
CA ALA A 18 6.66 -28.58 -8.38
C ALA A 18 7.14 -27.84 -9.63
N THR A 19 6.34 -26.85 -10.04
CA THR A 19 6.63 -26.02 -11.21
C THR A 19 6.69 -24.56 -10.81
N LEU A 20 7.54 -23.77 -11.49
CA LEU A 20 7.68 -22.35 -11.23
C LEU A 20 6.35 -21.61 -11.25
N ARG A 21 5.46 -21.93 -12.20
CA ARG A 21 4.17 -21.24 -12.37
C ARG A 21 3.21 -21.43 -11.19
N ARG A 22 3.28 -22.56 -10.49
CA ARG A 22 2.25 -22.95 -9.49
C ARG A 22 2.75 -22.97 -8.06
N ASN A 23 4.07 -23.11 -7.88
CA ASN A 23 4.66 -23.42 -6.58
C ASN A 23 5.71 -22.39 -6.16
N SER A 24 6.04 -21.42 -7.02
CA SER A 24 6.92 -20.34 -6.61
C SER A 24 6.25 -19.48 -5.54
N PRO A 25 7.04 -18.90 -4.62
CA PRO A 25 6.54 -17.88 -3.72
C PRO A 25 6.13 -16.65 -4.53
N VAL A 26 5.34 -15.77 -3.90
CA VAL A 26 5.02 -14.47 -4.51
C VAL A 26 6.29 -13.62 -4.50
N PRO A 27 6.79 -13.21 -5.68
CA PRO A 27 7.96 -12.34 -5.77
C PRO A 27 7.49 -10.87 -5.70
N LEU A 28 7.91 -10.15 -4.67
CA LEU A 28 7.65 -8.72 -4.50
C LEU A 28 8.98 -7.97 -4.64
N SER A 29 9.05 -6.99 -5.54
CA SER A 29 10.25 -6.15 -5.65
C SER A 29 10.30 -5.16 -4.48
N ASN A 30 11.45 -4.94 -3.85
CA ASN A 30 11.63 -3.87 -2.85
C ASN A 30 11.60 -2.47 -3.48
N PHE A 31 11.73 -2.38 -4.80
CA PHE A 31 11.67 -1.15 -5.54
C PHE A 31 10.71 -1.28 -6.70
N TYR A 32 9.73 -0.37 -6.74
CA TYR A 32 8.80 -0.24 -7.85
C TYR A 32 8.96 1.15 -8.46
N TYR A 33 9.22 1.20 -9.77
CA TYR A 33 9.18 2.42 -10.56
C TYR A 33 8.22 2.22 -11.73
N SER A 34 7.20 3.07 -11.84
CA SER A 34 6.26 2.92 -12.94
C SER A 34 6.89 3.32 -14.27
N SER A 35 7.29 2.29 -15.01
CA SER A 35 7.73 2.39 -16.38
C SER A 35 7.28 1.15 -17.13
N LEU A 36 7.16 1.29 -18.44
CA LEU A 36 6.89 0.16 -19.34
C LEU A 36 8.10 -0.79 -19.46
N ASN A 37 9.25 -0.43 -18.87
CA ASN A 37 10.45 -1.25 -18.95
C ASN A 37 10.45 -2.30 -17.82
N PRO A 38 10.89 -3.53 -18.12
CA PRO A 38 11.16 -4.53 -17.09
C PRO A 38 12.12 -3.94 -16.05
N GLN A 39 11.75 -4.02 -14.78
CA GLN A 39 12.66 -3.65 -13.70
C GLN A 39 13.69 -4.76 -13.54
N PHE A 40 14.96 -4.37 -13.46
CA PHE A 40 16.04 -5.30 -13.23
C PHE A 40 15.99 -5.78 -11.77
N ILE A 41 15.98 -7.10 -11.57
CA ILE A 41 16.11 -7.69 -10.24
C ILE A 41 17.61 -7.81 -9.96
N GLY A 42 18.11 -6.92 -9.11
CA GLY A 42 19.48 -6.92 -8.64
C GLY A 42 19.64 -7.68 -7.32
N GLU A 43 20.86 -7.67 -6.77
CA GLU A 43 21.11 -8.17 -5.42
C GLU A 43 20.25 -7.41 -4.40
N LYS A 44 19.68 -8.14 -3.44
CA LYS A 44 18.83 -7.60 -2.37
C LYS A 44 17.74 -6.67 -2.90
N THR A 45 16.97 -7.18 -3.85
CA THR A 45 15.81 -6.47 -4.41
C THR A 45 14.50 -7.23 -4.27
N LEU A 46 14.53 -8.47 -3.77
CA LEU A 46 13.38 -9.36 -3.77
C LEU A 46 12.92 -9.68 -2.35
N ILE A 47 11.65 -9.38 -2.08
CA ILE A 47 10.91 -9.81 -0.91
C ILE A 47 10.06 -11.03 -1.34
N LEU A 48 10.20 -12.14 -0.64
CA LEU A 48 9.49 -13.38 -0.95
C LEU A 48 8.38 -13.63 0.06
N LEU A 49 7.18 -13.98 -0.41
CA LEU A 49 6.06 -14.36 0.45
C LEU A 49 5.58 -15.79 0.13
N HIS A 50 5.51 -16.64 1.17
CA HIS A 50 4.90 -17.96 1.08
C HIS A 50 4.31 -18.39 2.44
N PRO A 51 3.16 -19.08 2.49
CA PRO A 51 2.52 -19.46 3.76
C PRO A 51 3.35 -20.48 4.55
N ASP A 52 4.09 -21.35 3.85
CA ASP A 52 4.79 -22.48 4.47
C ASP A 52 6.27 -22.22 4.77
N PHE A 53 6.80 -21.01 4.52
CA PHE A 53 8.19 -20.72 4.84
C PHE A 53 8.50 -20.91 6.33
N THR A 54 9.75 -21.30 6.60
CA THR A 54 10.31 -21.51 7.93
C THR A 54 11.59 -20.69 8.07
N LYS A 55 12.07 -20.48 9.31
CA LYS A 55 13.31 -19.74 9.56
C LYS A 55 14.53 -20.38 8.88
N ASP A 56 14.62 -21.71 8.88
CA ASP A 56 15.73 -22.42 8.24
C ASP A 56 15.73 -22.21 6.71
N VAL A 57 14.54 -22.21 6.10
CA VAL A 57 14.39 -21.91 4.67
C VAL A 57 14.71 -20.45 4.38
N ALA A 58 14.28 -19.53 5.24
CA ALA A 58 14.59 -18.11 5.10
C ALA A 58 16.09 -17.83 5.11
N ALA A 59 16.82 -18.40 6.08
CA ALA A 59 18.27 -18.28 6.18
C ALA A 59 18.98 -18.80 4.93
N ARG A 60 18.55 -19.96 4.42
CA ARG A 60 19.07 -20.50 3.16
C ARG A 60 18.77 -19.61 1.96
N LEU A 61 17.56 -19.05 1.87
CA LEU A 61 17.20 -18.15 0.76
C LEU A 61 18.05 -16.88 0.76
N ILE A 62 18.31 -16.29 1.92
CA ILE A 62 19.15 -15.10 2.06
C ILE A 62 20.62 -15.39 1.74
N ASP A 63 21.14 -16.54 2.17
CA ASP A 63 22.54 -16.94 1.94
C ASP A 63 22.81 -17.39 0.49
N GLU A 64 21.91 -18.20 -0.08
CA GLU A 64 22.13 -18.87 -1.37
C GLU A 64 21.58 -18.09 -2.59
N VAL A 65 20.69 -17.11 -2.39
CA VAL A 65 20.03 -16.36 -3.48
C VAL A 65 20.28 -14.85 -3.34
N PRO A 66 21.31 -14.29 -4.02
CA PRO A 66 21.74 -12.90 -3.82
C PRO A 66 20.65 -11.85 -4.05
N GLU A 67 19.66 -12.15 -4.90
CA GLU A 67 18.54 -11.24 -5.16
C GLU A 67 17.58 -11.09 -3.98
N VAL A 68 17.52 -12.06 -3.06
CA VAL A 68 16.58 -12.06 -1.93
C VAL A 68 17.08 -11.12 -0.84
N GLU A 69 16.23 -10.15 -0.48
CA GLU A 69 16.46 -9.23 0.63
C GLU A 69 15.67 -9.63 1.87
N CYS A 70 14.45 -10.16 1.69
CA CYS A 70 13.57 -10.52 2.78
C CYS A 70 12.68 -11.72 2.47
N VAL A 71 12.37 -12.48 3.50
CA VAL A 71 11.49 -13.64 3.46
C VAL A 71 10.37 -13.47 4.48
N LEU A 72 9.15 -13.43 3.97
CA LEU A 72 7.91 -13.28 4.71
C LEU A 72 7.12 -14.58 4.72
N LYS A 73 6.50 -14.89 5.86
CA LYS A 73 5.51 -15.96 5.99
C LYS A 73 4.10 -15.39 6.01
N GLY A 74 3.28 -15.87 5.09
CA GLY A 74 1.90 -15.45 4.96
C GLY A 74 1.32 -15.73 3.58
N SER A 75 0.08 -15.28 3.37
CA SER A 75 -0.65 -15.49 2.13
C SER A 75 -1.07 -14.15 1.53
N PRO A 76 -0.93 -13.94 0.20
CA PRO A 76 -1.42 -12.72 -0.44
C PRO A 76 -2.95 -12.60 -0.40
N GLN A 77 -3.68 -13.67 -0.03
CA GLN A 77 -5.13 -13.63 0.18
C GLN A 77 -5.52 -13.10 1.57
N SER A 78 -4.56 -12.96 2.48
CA SER A 78 -4.83 -12.42 3.82
C SER A 78 -5.01 -10.90 3.78
N ILE A 79 -5.99 -10.41 4.53
CA ILE A 79 -6.12 -8.98 4.83
C ILE A 79 -5.04 -8.62 5.86
N VAL A 80 -4.12 -7.75 5.45
CA VAL A 80 -3.02 -7.25 6.29
C VAL A 80 -3.33 -5.79 6.62
N GLY A 81 -3.08 -5.39 7.87
CA GLY A 81 -3.53 -4.12 8.43
C GLY A 81 -4.77 -4.29 9.29
N GLN A 82 -5.56 -3.22 9.42
CA GLN A 82 -6.77 -3.16 10.23
C GLN A 82 -7.93 -2.70 9.36
N ALA A 83 -8.91 -3.57 9.15
CA ALA A 83 -10.06 -3.27 8.29
C ALA A 83 -11.05 -2.32 8.98
N ASP A 84 -11.38 -2.59 10.23
CA ASP A 84 -12.35 -1.83 11.02
C ASP A 84 -11.95 -1.76 12.50
N ARG A 85 -12.78 -1.09 13.30
CA ARG A 85 -12.54 -0.88 14.74
C ARG A 85 -12.53 -2.15 15.58
N ASP A 86 -13.19 -3.20 15.11
CA ASP A 86 -13.34 -4.46 15.84
C ASP A 86 -12.29 -5.49 15.40
N SER A 87 -11.60 -5.23 14.29
CA SER A 87 -10.53 -6.04 13.73
C SER A 87 -9.21 -5.88 14.48
N GLN A 88 -8.50 -6.99 14.65
CA GLN A 88 -7.10 -6.97 15.07
C GLN A 88 -6.20 -6.53 13.92
N ILE A 89 -5.08 -5.89 14.25
CA ILE A 89 -4.05 -5.57 13.27
C ILE A 89 -3.30 -6.86 12.91
N ASN A 90 -3.35 -7.24 11.64
CA ASN A 90 -2.68 -8.44 11.14
C ASN A 90 -1.44 -8.10 10.31
N HIS A 91 -0.40 -8.91 10.44
CA HIS A 91 0.86 -8.78 9.70
C HIS A 91 1.26 -10.11 9.05
N PHE A 92 2.08 -10.03 8.00
CA PHE A 92 2.94 -11.16 7.64
C PHE A 92 4.07 -11.29 8.66
N GLU A 93 4.48 -12.51 8.95
CA GLU A 93 5.64 -12.75 9.82
C GLU A 93 6.92 -12.52 9.00
N ILE A 94 7.79 -11.63 9.46
CA ILE A 94 9.15 -11.50 8.91
C ILE A 94 9.99 -12.65 9.48
N LEU A 95 10.45 -13.55 8.61
CA LEU A 95 11.36 -14.62 9.01
C LEU A 95 12.81 -14.15 9.00
N GLU A 96 13.19 -13.38 7.98
CA GLU A 96 14.53 -12.81 7.83
C GLU A 96 14.54 -11.62 6.85
N GLY A 97 15.45 -10.66 7.06
CA GLY A 97 15.69 -9.54 6.14
C GLY A 97 14.92 -8.25 6.42
N ASP A 98 14.97 -7.32 5.45
CA ASP A 98 14.28 -6.02 5.46
C ASP A 98 13.16 -6.00 4.42
N ASP A 99 11.92 -5.79 4.87
CA ASP A 99 10.73 -5.83 4.03
C ASP A 99 10.31 -4.45 3.49
N THR A 100 11.20 -3.45 3.59
CA THR A 100 10.96 -2.11 3.09
C THR A 100 10.81 -2.12 1.57
N GLN A 101 9.68 -1.61 1.09
CA GLN A 101 9.40 -1.40 -0.31
C GLN A 101 9.24 0.10 -0.62
N MET A 102 9.97 0.60 -1.62
CA MET A 102 9.82 1.94 -2.17
C MET A 102 9.08 1.90 -3.50
N ASN A 103 8.03 2.72 -3.64
CA ASN A 103 7.20 2.84 -4.83
C ASN A 103 7.31 4.27 -5.36
N VAL A 104 7.88 4.42 -6.55
CA VAL A 104 7.99 5.69 -7.26
C VAL A 104 6.99 5.69 -8.41
N MET A 105 5.87 6.35 -8.20
CA MET A 105 4.75 6.42 -9.14
C MET A 105 4.83 7.71 -9.96
N ARG A 106 4.59 7.57 -11.26
CA ARG A 106 4.37 8.69 -12.17
C ARG A 106 2.94 9.16 -12.00
N THR A 107 2.78 10.48 -11.98
CA THR A 107 1.45 11.07 -11.88
C THR A 107 1.14 11.90 -13.12
N LEU A 108 -0.16 12.16 -13.35
CA LEU A 108 -0.63 13.06 -14.40
C LEU A 108 -0.33 14.55 -14.11
N LEU A 109 0.30 14.86 -12.96
CA LEU A 109 0.77 16.21 -12.61
C LEU A 109 2.20 16.49 -13.09
N HIS A 110 2.85 15.54 -13.77
CA HIS A 110 4.27 15.58 -14.11
C HIS A 110 5.25 15.58 -12.92
N GLU A 111 4.74 15.52 -11.69
CA GLU A 111 5.50 15.23 -10.49
C GLU A 111 5.48 13.72 -10.18
N LYS A 112 6.54 13.25 -9.51
CA LYS A 112 6.58 11.88 -8.98
C LYS A 112 5.98 11.86 -7.58
N LEU A 113 5.32 10.76 -7.26
CA LEU A 113 4.86 10.42 -5.93
C LEU A 113 5.71 9.26 -5.42
N VAL A 114 6.34 9.42 -4.26
CA VAL A 114 7.17 8.37 -3.66
C VAL A 114 6.51 7.85 -2.40
N ILE A 115 6.22 6.56 -2.34
CA ILE A 115 5.60 5.91 -1.18
C ILE A 115 6.54 4.81 -0.70
N VAL A 116 6.91 4.85 0.57
CA VAL A 116 7.68 3.82 1.25
C VAL A 116 6.77 3.08 2.22
N LYS A 117 6.90 1.75 2.25
CA LYS A 117 6.07 0.88 3.09
C LYS A 117 6.83 -0.34 3.57
N SER A 118 6.44 -0.89 4.71
CA SER A 118 6.83 -2.22 5.15
C SER A 118 5.85 -3.24 4.58
N GLN A 119 6.33 -4.14 3.72
CA GLN A 119 5.48 -5.08 2.99
C GLN A 119 4.73 -6.07 3.89
N SER A 120 5.26 -6.37 5.08
CA SER A 120 4.65 -7.19 6.12
C SER A 120 3.42 -6.56 6.78
N LYS A 121 3.32 -5.22 6.73
CA LYS A 121 2.26 -4.43 7.38
C LYS A 121 1.21 -3.91 6.41
N HIS A 122 1.37 -4.19 5.12
CA HIS A 122 0.50 -3.68 4.07
C HIS A 122 -0.16 -4.80 3.31
N HIS A 123 -1.45 -4.61 3.02
CA HIS A 123 -2.15 -5.46 2.09
C HIS A 123 -1.45 -5.46 0.72
N ILE A 124 -1.33 -6.64 0.12
CA ILE A 124 -0.70 -6.78 -1.19
C ILE A 124 -1.73 -6.40 -2.25
N GLU A 125 -1.64 -5.14 -2.68
CA GLU A 125 -2.26 -4.69 -3.90
C GLU A 125 -1.32 -4.91 -5.09
N VAL A 126 -1.87 -5.29 -6.25
CA VAL A 126 -1.09 -5.35 -7.49
C VAL A 126 -0.83 -3.92 -7.94
N ALA A 127 0.42 -3.51 -8.13
CA ALA A 127 0.80 -2.09 -8.37
C ALA A 127 0.01 -1.33 -9.47
N THR A 128 -0.59 -2.04 -10.44
CA THR A 128 -1.52 -1.43 -11.40
C THR A 128 -2.71 -0.76 -10.73
N THR A 129 -3.18 -1.28 -9.59
CA THR A 129 -4.32 -0.72 -8.86
C THR A 129 -4.01 0.67 -8.33
N THR A 130 -2.87 0.89 -7.64
CA THR A 130 -2.59 2.19 -7.02
C THR A 130 -2.44 3.31 -8.06
N GLU A 131 -1.83 3.05 -9.22
CA GLU A 131 -1.77 4.05 -10.29
C GLU A 131 -3.13 4.26 -10.95
N GLU A 132 -3.93 3.20 -11.13
CA GLU A 132 -5.32 3.32 -11.59
C GLU A 132 -6.17 4.17 -10.64
N LYS A 133 -5.97 4.03 -9.32
CA LYS A 133 -6.60 4.85 -8.28
C LYS A 133 -6.24 6.34 -8.47
N LEU A 134 -4.96 6.66 -8.68
CA LEU A 134 -4.49 8.03 -8.94
C LEU A 134 -5.04 8.60 -10.25
N VAL A 135 -5.07 7.80 -11.32
CA VAL A 135 -5.65 8.20 -12.62
C VAL A 135 -7.14 8.46 -12.49
N ARG A 136 -7.87 7.61 -11.78
CA ARG A 136 -9.31 7.77 -11.50
C ARG A 136 -9.56 9.08 -10.73
N LEU A 137 -8.80 9.33 -9.67
CA LEU A 137 -8.89 10.57 -8.90
C LEU A 137 -8.58 11.80 -9.77
N HIS A 138 -7.50 11.79 -10.54
CA HIS A 138 -7.15 12.89 -11.45
C HIS A 138 -8.29 13.21 -12.43
N ASN A 139 -8.81 12.18 -13.11
CA ASN A 139 -9.89 12.34 -14.08
C ASN A 139 -11.15 12.91 -13.42
N TYR A 140 -11.47 12.48 -12.20
CA TYR A 140 -12.58 13.05 -11.45
C TYR A 140 -12.37 14.55 -11.19
N LEU A 141 -11.19 14.94 -10.71
CA LEU A 141 -10.88 16.33 -10.39
C LEU A 141 -10.93 17.26 -11.60
N VAL A 142 -10.41 16.81 -12.76
CA VAL A 142 -10.41 17.58 -14.01
C VAL A 142 -11.82 17.76 -14.56
N ASN A 143 -12.67 16.74 -14.47
CA ASN A 143 -14.00 16.77 -15.08
C ASN A 143 -15.05 17.50 -14.23
N ASN A 144 -14.85 17.64 -12.91
CA ASN A 144 -15.88 18.14 -12.00
C ASN A 144 -15.61 19.55 -11.43
N LYS A 145 -14.49 20.20 -11.78
CA LYS A 145 -14.13 21.57 -11.33
C LYS A 145 -14.28 21.76 -9.80
N ILE A 146 -13.75 20.80 -9.05
CA ILE A 146 -13.82 20.78 -7.58
C ILE A 146 -13.08 22.00 -6.99
N LYS A 147 -13.67 22.64 -5.98
CA LYS A 147 -13.00 23.69 -5.21
C LYS A 147 -11.84 23.08 -4.43
N LYS A 148 -10.69 23.74 -4.45
CA LYS A 148 -9.43 23.21 -3.90
C LYS A 148 -9.11 23.74 -2.50
N GLY A 149 -10.11 23.88 -1.64
CA GLY A 149 -9.90 24.30 -0.26
C GLY A 149 -9.45 23.12 0.60
N THR A 150 -10.39 22.48 1.27
CA THR A 150 -10.12 21.33 2.14
C THR A 150 -10.61 20.02 1.51
N ALA A 151 -9.78 18.98 1.55
CA ALA A 151 -10.18 17.63 1.22
C ALA A 151 -9.92 16.64 2.37
N ILE A 152 -10.59 15.49 2.32
CA ILE A 152 -10.37 14.36 3.21
C ILE A 152 -9.78 13.21 2.38
N ASP A 153 -8.69 12.63 2.86
CA ASP A 153 -8.22 11.31 2.47
C ASP A 153 -8.64 10.35 3.58
N GLY A 154 -9.77 9.67 3.38
CA GLY A 154 -10.39 8.79 4.36
C GLY A 154 -9.96 7.35 4.13
N MET A 155 -9.59 6.67 5.22
CA MET A 155 -8.93 5.36 5.16
C MET A 155 -7.61 5.47 4.36
N CYS A 156 -6.84 6.50 4.66
CA CYS A 156 -5.75 6.99 3.81
C CYS A 156 -4.56 6.03 3.66
N GLY A 157 -4.41 5.04 4.56
CA GLY A 157 -3.26 4.16 4.59
C GLY A 157 -1.94 4.93 4.59
N LEU A 158 -1.17 4.78 3.52
CA LEU A 158 0.11 5.45 3.31
C LEU A 158 0.02 6.91 2.83
N GLY A 159 -1.20 7.38 2.53
CA GLY A 159 -1.51 8.73 2.08
C GLY A 159 -1.29 9.00 0.60
N ALA A 160 -1.23 7.97 -0.25
CA ALA A 160 -0.94 8.17 -1.67
C ALA A 160 -1.92 9.14 -2.34
N LEU A 161 -3.22 9.03 -2.04
CA LEU A 161 -4.28 9.87 -2.60
C LEU A 161 -4.26 11.28 -1.99
N GLY A 162 -4.10 11.43 -0.68
CA GLY A 162 -4.04 12.73 -0.02
C GLY A 162 -2.78 13.52 -0.34
N ILE A 163 -1.61 12.87 -0.43
CA ILE A 163 -0.36 13.50 -0.92
C ILE A 163 -0.56 13.96 -2.36
N TYR A 164 -1.25 13.16 -3.18
CA TYR A 164 -1.61 13.57 -4.53
C TYR A 164 -2.55 14.79 -4.55
N LEU A 165 -3.54 14.86 -3.67
CA LEU A 165 -4.45 16.02 -3.55
C LEU A 165 -3.70 17.31 -3.16
N LEU A 166 -2.73 17.22 -2.24
CA LEU A 166 -1.86 18.35 -1.90
C LEU A 166 -1.06 18.82 -3.11
N LYS A 167 -0.42 17.89 -3.84
CA LYS A 167 0.30 18.20 -5.09
C LYS A 167 -0.62 18.73 -6.20
N TYR A 168 -1.89 18.32 -6.22
CA TYR A 168 -2.91 18.83 -7.14
C TYR A 168 -3.32 20.29 -6.84
N GLY A 169 -3.02 20.75 -5.62
CA GLY A 169 -3.20 22.13 -5.17
C GLY A 169 -4.39 22.34 -4.24
N PHE A 170 -4.81 21.33 -3.47
CA PHE A 170 -5.70 21.56 -2.32
C PHE A 170 -4.95 22.33 -1.22
N GLU A 171 -5.61 23.32 -0.62
CA GLU A 171 -5.03 24.12 0.48
C GLU A 171 -4.82 23.30 1.75
N LYS A 172 -5.72 22.35 2.03
CA LYS A 172 -5.63 21.46 3.19
C LYS A 172 -6.11 20.05 2.87
N VAL A 173 -5.41 19.04 3.38
CA VAL A 173 -5.87 17.63 3.36
C VAL A 173 -5.94 17.08 4.78
N LEU A 174 -7.08 16.50 5.13
CA LEU A 174 -7.30 15.80 6.39
C LEU A 174 -7.11 14.30 6.13
N PHE A 175 -6.04 13.74 6.66
CA PHE A 175 -5.75 12.31 6.57
C PHE A 175 -6.42 11.60 7.75
N ASN A 176 -7.20 10.56 7.47
CA ASN A 176 -7.80 9.71 8.49
C ASN A 176 -7.48 8.25 8.20
N ASP A 177 -6.95 7.54 9.18
CA ASP A 177 -6.89 6.07 9.14
C ASP A 177 -7.06 5.50 10.55
N ILE A 178 -7.71 4.34 10.64
CA ILE A 178 -7.88 3.67 11.92
C ILE A 178 -6.58 2.98 12.38
N ASN A 179 -5.75 2.54 11.45
CA ASN A 179 -4.53 1.80 11.75
C ASN A 179 -3.39 2.76 12.14
N PRO A 180 -2.94 2.77 13.41
CA PRO A 180 -1.86 3.66 13.87
C PRO A 180 -0.54 3.41 13.14
N GLU A 181 -0.30 2.21 12.63
CA GLU A 181 0.93 1.93 11.87
C GLU A 181 0.93 2.60 10.49
N MET A 182 -0.25 2.77 9.89
CA MET A 182 -0.40 3.51 8.63
C MET A 182 -0.16 4.99 8.85
N ILE A 183 -0.67 5.55 9.96
CA ILE A 183 -0.43 6.94 10.34
C ILE A 183 1.07 7.23 10.54
N ASN A 184 1.79 6.34 11.23
CA ASN A 184 3.25 6.49 11.38
C ASN A 184 3.99 6.42 10.03
N ALA A 185 3.55 5.56 9.11
CA ALA A 185 4.14 5.46 7.78
C ALA A 185 3.80 6.68 6.90
N LEU A 186 2.57 7.19 6.99
CA LEU A 186 2.10 8.41 6.34
C LEU A 186 2.98 9.60 6.71
N GLU A 187 3.31 9.80 7.98
CA GLU A 187 4.20 10.89 8.41
C GLU A 187 5.56 10.84 7.73
N ASN A 188 6.10 9.65 7.53
CA ASN A 188 7.35 9.48 6.79
C ASN A 188 7.17 9.75 5.29
N ASN A 189 6.06 9.31 4.70
CA ASN A 189 5.76 9.56 3.29
C ASN A 189 5.53 11.05 3.00
N LEU A 190 4.90 11.80 3.90
CA LEU A 190 4.77 13.25 3.78
C LEU A 190 6.14 13.91 3.69
N LYS A 191 7.07 13.54 4.58
CA LYS A 191 8.46 14.04 4.57
C LYS A 191 9.20 13.67 3.28
N ILE A 192 9.08 12.42 2.82
CA ILE A 192 9.72 11.93 1.60
C ILE A 192 9.23 12.68 0.35
N ASN A 193 7.99 13.16 0.36
CA ASN A 193 7.42 13.96 -0.72
C ASN A 193 7.56 15.47 -0.52
N ASP A 194 8.40 15.90 0.42
CA ASP A 194 8.65 17.31 0.75
C ASP A 194 7.38 18.09 1.16
N ILE A 195 6.44 17.43 1.84
CA ILE A 195 5.21 18.04 2.37
C ILE A 195 5.40 18.35 3.85
N THR A 196 5.35 19.63 4.19
CA THR A 196 5.57 20.13 5.56
C THR A 196 4.37 20.84 6.16
N GLU A 197 3.39 21.21 5.37
CA GLU A 197 2.21 21.97 5.78
C GLU A 197 0.98 21.62 4.92
N GLY A 198 -0.17 22.21 5.23
CA GLY A 198 -1.41 21.97 4.51
C GLY A 198 -2.06 20.64 4.84
N TYR A 199 -1.75 20.02 5.98
CA TYR A 199 -2.39 18.77 6.37
C TYR A 199 -2.65 18.65 7.88
N GLU A 200 -3.61 17.81 8.23
CA GLU A 200 -3.84 17.29 9.58
C GLU A 200 -4.03 15.77 9.50
N ILE A 201 -3.61 15.07 10.55
CA ILE A 201 -3.67 13.60 10.60
C ILE A 201 -4.50 13.17 11.79
N PHE A 202 -5.41 12.23 11.56
CA PHE A 202 -6.33 11.68 12.56
C PHE A 202 -6.20 10.15 12.58
N ASN A 203 -6.01 9.60 13.77
CA ASN A 203 -6.03 8.16 13.98
C ASN A 203 -7.31 7.74 14.72
N GLN A 204 -8.37 7.44 13.98
CA GLN A 204 -9.67 7.04 14.52
C GLN A 204 -10.52 6.36 13.45
N PRO A 205 -11.57 5.61 13.83
CA PRO A 205 -12.53 5.08 12.86
C PRO A 205 -13.15 6.20 12.01
N PHE A 206 -13.38 5.95 10.73
CA PHE A 206 -13.91 6.97 9.83
C PHE A 206 -15.35 7.38 10.19
N GLU A 207 -16.13 6.46 10.75
CA GLU A 207 -17.51 6.67 11.20
C GLU A 207 -17.59 7.70 12.34
N GLU A 208 -16.55 7.76 13.17
CA GLU A 208 -16.40 8.70 14.29
C GLU A 208 -15.71 10.01 13.87
N PHE A 209 -15.15 10.07 12.64
CA PHE A 209 -14.45 11.24 12.16
C PHE A 209 -15.40 12.42 11.92
N GLU A 210 -14.97 13.61 12.36
CA GLU A 210 -15.71 14.86 12.19
C GLU A 210 -14.74 15.95 11.70
N SER A 211 -15.09 16.64 10.63
CA SER A 211 -14.23 17.67 10.02
C SER A 211 -14.96 18.97 9.65
N GLY A 212 -16.29 19.02 9.80
CA GLY A 212 -17.13 20.06 9.20
C GLY A 212 -17.36 19.80 7.70
N ASN A 213 -17.81 20.82 6.96
CA ASN A 213 -18.01 20.71 5.51
C ASN A 213 -16.69 20.95 4.76
N VAL A 214 -16.30 20.00 3.90
CA VAL A 214 -15.11 20.06 3.04
C VAL A 214 -15.49 20.02 1.56
N ASP A 215 -14.56 20.36 0.66
CA ASP A 215 -14.85 20.42 -0.77
C ASP A 215 -14.85 19.01 -1.42
N LEU A 216 -14.07 18.07 -0.88
CA LEU A 216 -13.91 16.71 -1.40
C LEU A 216 -13.61 15.70 -0.29
N CYS A 217 -14.23 14.53 -0.34
CA CYS A 217 -13.85 13.36 0.44
C CYS A 217 -13.53 12.20 -0.48
N VAL A 218 -12.32 11.64 -0.34
CA VAL A 218 -11.88 10.43 -1.04
C VAL A 218 -11.86 9.28 -0.04
N ILE A 219 -12.44 8.14 -0.41
CA ILE A 219 -12.46 6.92 0.41
C ILE A 219 -11.77 5.79 -0.35
N ASP A 220 -10.73 5.21 0.23
CA ASP A 220 -10.04 4.02 -0.27
C ASP A 220 -10.22 2.84 0.71
N ALA A 221 -11.36 2.15 0.58
CA ALA A 221 -11.70 1.05 1.47
C ALA A 221 -11.03 -0.27 1.04
N PHE A 222 -10.88 -1.20 2.00
CA PHE A 222 -10.40 -2.55 1.68
C PHE A 222 -11.32 -3.25 0.67
N PRO A 223 -10.75 -4.09 -0.23
CA PRO A 223 -11.56 -4.86 -1.16
C PRO A 223 -12.61 -5.72 -0.46
N GLY A 224 -13.88 -5.56 -0.85
CA GLY A 224 -15.01 -6.33 -0.32
C GLY A 224 -15.57 -5.84 1.02
N MET A 225 -15.08 -4.72 1.55
CA MET A 225 -15.68 -4.05 2.70
C MET A 225 -17.07 -3.47 2.37
N ASP A 226 -18.00 -3.52 3.32
CA ASP A 226 -19.25 -2.78 3.24
C ASP A 226 -18.99 -1.30 3.57
N ILE A 227 -19.23 -0.43 2.60
CA ILE A 227 -18.90 0.99 2.67
C ILE A 227 -20.15 1.89 2.80
N GLU A 228 -21.34 1.32 2.99
CA GLU A 228 -22.58 2.12 2.94
C GLU A 228 -22.61 3.19 4.06
N GLU A 229 -22.25 2.82 5.29
CA GLU A 229 -22.19 3.77 6.41
C GLU A 229 -21.09 4.82 6.20
N ILE A 230 -19.90 4.39 5.78
CA ILE A 230 -18.75 5.25 5.46
C ILE A 230 -19.14 6.28 4.39
N LYS A 231 -19.83 5.83 3.33
CA LYS A 231 -20.27 6.70 2.24
C LYS A 231 -21.31 7.71 2.73
N GLN A 232 -22.32 7.28 3.49
CA GLN A 232 -23.33 8.19 4.04
C GLN A 232 -22.72 9.24 4.97
N LYS A 233 -21.67 8.87 5.72
CA LYS A 233 -20.90 9.80 6.54
C LYS A 233 -20.13 10.80 5.67
N ALA A 234 -19.43 10.33 4.64
CA ALA A 234 -18.70 11.18 3.71
C ALA A 234 -19.61 12.21 3.01
N GLU A 235 -20.80 11.79 2.56
CA GLU A 235 -21.79 12.66 1.88
C GLU A 235 -22.36 13.75 2.79
N LYS A 236 -22.27 13.60 4.12
CA LYS A 236 -22.66 14.64 5.09
C LYS A 236 -21.56 15.66 5.36
N MET A 237 -20.30 15.28 5.14
CA MET A 237 -19.13 16.11 5.45
C MET A 237 -18.53 16.77 4.21
N ALA A 238 -18.87 16.35 3.00
CA ALA A 238 -18.22 16.84 1.79
C ALA A 238 -19.20 17.20 0.68
N ASP A 239 -18.90 18.27 -0.04
CA ASP A 239 -19.63 18.68 -1.24
C ASP A 239 -19.52 17.62 -2.36
N ASN A 240 -18.41 16.86 -2.39
CA ASN A 240 -18.13 15.83 -3.37
C ASN A 240 -17.52 14.60 -2.69
N VAL A 241 -17.95 13.41 -3.09
CA VAL A 241 -17.43 12.14 -2.57
C VAL A 241 -16.94 11.27 -3.72
N VAL A 242 -15.73 10.74 -3.58
CA VAL A 242 -15.11 9.81 -4.52
C VAL A 242 -14.71 8.54 -3.79
N ILE A 243 -15.37 7.44 -4.12
CA ILE A 243 -14.94 6.12 -3.69
C ILE A 243 -13.97 5.58 -4.74
N ILE A 244 -12.84 5.07 -4.28
CA ILE A 244 -11.75 4.56 -5.11
C ILE A 244 -11.73 3.04 -5.11
#